data_AF-A0A497M8C6-F1
#
_entry.id   AF-A0A497M8C6-F1
#
_cell.length_a   1.000
_cell.length_b   1.000
_cell.length_c   1.000
_cell.angle_alpha   90.00
_cell.angle_beta   90.00
_cell.angle_gamma   90.00
#
_symmetry.space_group_name_H-M   'P 1'
#
loop_
_entity.id
_entity.type
_entity.pdbx_description
1 polymer ?
#
loop_
_entity_poly.entity_id
_entity_poly.type
_entity_poly.pdbx_seq_one_letter_code
_entity_poly.pdbx_strand_id
1 'polypeptide(L)'
;MSLEKFKIAHDKQNSLLYWFPKICNLDIPVPKTEWVLVKEDLLQYLGSEKEFPKELRNKLIASGRKIGYPLFLRTDILSGKHDWERTCYAQTENDLIGHVYTLIETSECADILGLGINAFVFREFLQLDWKFKAFEGMPIARERRYFIKNGKVLCHHPYWIEDAIAKGWHKYPLPNNWKDILKELNKETKQEIKILTSYAMKVADIMDGFWSVDFAYSKSGKWYLIDMARGEVSWHPNCKYAKEVES
;
A
#
# COMPACT_ATOMS: atom_id res chain seq x y z
N MET A 1 -10.82 -13.79 -13.21
CA MET A 1 -11.52 -12.76 -12.40
C MET A 1 -12.90 -12.53 -13.01
N SER A 2 -13.97 -12.35 -12.23
CA SER A 2 -15.30 -12.03 -12.78
C SER A 2 -15.33 -10.59 -13.33
N LEU A 3 -16.23 -10.29 -14.27
CA LEU A 3 -16.40 -8.93 -14.81
C LEU A 3 -16.68 -7.89 -13.71
N GLU A 4 -17.36 -8.30 -12.65
CA GLU A 4 -17.64 -7.46 -11.50
C GLU A 4 -16.40 -7.17 -10.66
N LYS A 5 -15.58 -8.19 -10.33
CA LYS A 5 -14.30 -7.98 -9.64
C LYS A 5 -13.35 -7.11 -10.47
N PHE A 6 -13.36 -7.27 -11.80
CA PHE A 6 -12.61 -6.39 -12.70
C PHE A 6 -13.07 -4.93 -12.59
N LYS A 7 -14.39 -4.67 -12.68
CA LYS A 7 -14.93 -3.30 -12.54
C LYS A 7 -14.56 -2.68 -11.19
N ILE A 8 -14.60 -3.47 -10.11
CA ILE A 8 -14.27 -2.96 -8.78
C ILE A 8 -12.77 -2.72 -8.63
N ALA A 9 -11.91 -3.54 -9.24
CA ALA A 9 -10.46 -3.31 -9.20
C ALA A 9 -10.08 -1.98 -9.84
N HIS A 10 -10.79 -1.60 -10.90
CA HIS A 10 -10.65 -0.31 -11.60
C HIS A 10 -11.56 0.80 -11.05
N ASP A 11 -12.23 0.60 -9.91
CA ASP A 11 -13.05 1.65 -9.30
C ASP A 11 -12.15 2.76 -8.76
N LYS A 12 -12.52 4.02 -9.05
CA LYS A 12 -11.85 5.22 -8.54
C LYS A 12 -11.70 5.23 -7.01
N GLN A 13 -12.54 4.50 -6.30
CA GLN A 13 -12.50 4.36 -4.85
C GLN A 13 -11.20 3.69 -4.35
N ASN A 14 -10.53 2.88 -5.16
CA ASN A 14 -9.22 2.31 -4.82
C ASN A 14 -8.08 3.33 -4.91
N SER A 15 -8.29 4.46 -5.60
CA SER A 15 -7.29 5.51 -5.73
C SER A 15 -7.09 6.24 -4.41
N LEU A 16 -5.83 6.44 -4.03
CA LEU A 16 -5.41 7.30 -2.93
C LEU A 16 -5.98 8.71 -3.07
N LEU A 17 -6.12 9.21 -4.31
CA LEU A 17 -6.74 10.50 -4.60
C LEU A 17 -8.20 10.58 -4.15
N TYR A 18 -8.89 9.43 -4.04
CA TYR A 18 -10.25 9.37 -3.53
C TYR A 18 -10.31 9.33 -2.00
N TRP A 19 -9.62 8.38 -1.37
CA TRP A 19 -9.80 8.10 0.06
C TRP A 19 -8.94 8.98 0.97
N PHE A 20 -7.72 9.35 0.55
CA PHE A 20 -6.80 10.08 1.42
C PHE A 20 -7.32 11.46 1.85
N PRO A 21 -7.90 12.30 0.97
CA PRO A 21 -8.45 13.60 1.39
C PRO A 21 -9.60 13.50 2.40
N LYS A 22 -10.29 12.34 2.46
CA LYS A 22 -11.39 12.12 3.42
C LYS A 22 -10.87 11.75 4.80
N ILE A 23 -9.78 10.99 4.87
CA ILE A 23 -9.26 10.44 6.13
C ILE A 23 -8.09 11.21 6.72
N CYS A 24 -7.39 12.05 5.96
CA CYS A 24 -6.14 12.69 6.40
C CYS A 24 -6.29 13.68 7.56
N ASN A 25 -7.50 14.19 7.79
CA ASN A 25 -7.83 15.09 8.91
C ASN A 25 -8.46 14.37 10.10
N LEU A 26 -8.63 13.04 10.01
CA LEU A 26 -9.06 12.26 11.17
C LEU A 26 -7.91 12.21 12.18
N ASP A 27 -8.26 12.07 13.46
CA ASP A 27 -7.31 11.81 14.54
C ASP A 27 -6.81 10.35 14.46
N ILE A 28 -6.08 10.04 13.38
CA ILE A 28 -5.43 8.79 13.06
C ILE A 28 -4.07 9.15 12.45
N PRO A 29 -2.94 8.63 12.96
CA PRO A 29 -1.66 8.88 12.34
C PRO A 29 -1.63 8.36 10.89
N VAL A 30 -1.23 9.23 9.97
CA VAL A 30 -0.95 8.91 8.57
C VAL A 30 0.42 9.46 8.19
N PRO A 31 1.20 8.78 7.33
CA PRO A 31 2.42 9.34 6.77
C PRO A 31 2.14 10.69 6.12
N LYS A 32 3.06 11.66 6.28
CA LYS A 32 3.06 12.87 5.44
C LYS A 32 3.01 12.45 3.97
N THR A 33 2.12 13.05 3.19
CA THR A 33 1.81 12.57 1.83
C THR A 33 1.69 13.75 0.88
N GLU A 34 2.31 13.63 -0.28
CA GLU A 34 2.26 14.56 -1.42
C GLU A 34 2.04 13.75 -2.70
N TRP A 35 1.49 14.35 -3.74
CA TRP A 35 1.33 13.65 -5.01
C TRP A 35 1.47 14.58 -6.21
N VAL A 36 1.88 13.98 -7.34
CA VAL A 36 1.95 14.62 -8.64
C VAL A 36 0.92 13.94 -9.54
N LEU A 37 -0.07 14.71 -9.98
CA LEU A 37 -1.06 14.24 -10.96
C LEU A 37 -0.39 14.01 -12.31
N VAL A 38 -0.77 12.92 -12.95
CA VAL A 38 -0.33 12.55 -14.30
C VAL A 38 -1.55 12.56 -15.21
N LYS A 39 -1.42 13.20 -16.38
CA LYS A 39 -2.49 13.26 -17.40
C LYS A 39 -2.06 12.71 -18.76
N GLU A 40 -0.78 12.42 -18.90
CA GLU A 40 -0.19 11.87 -20.11
C GLU A 40 -0.18 10.34 -20.05
N ASP A 41 -0.17 9.71 -21.22
CA ASP A 41 0.05 8.27 -21.33
C ASP A 41 1.51 7.96 -20.96
N LEU A 42 1.69 7.21 -19.88
CA LEU A 42 3.00 6.86 -19.34
C LEU A 42 3.65 5.68 -20.06
N LEU A 43 2.86 4.85 -20.77
CA LEU A 43 3.36 3.67 -21.49
C LEU A 43 4.39 4.04 -22.54
N GLN A 44 4.24 5.21 -23.16
CA GLN A 44 5.15 5.68 -24.21
C GLN A 44 6.60 5.88 -23.76
N TYR A 45 6.85 5.92 -22.44
CA TYR A 45 8.19 6.07 -21.88
C TYR A 45 8.84 4.73 -21.52
N LEU A 46 8.07 3.64 -21.41
CA LEU A 46 8.63 2.32 -21.15
C LEU A 46 9.31 1.76 -22.41
N GLY A 47 10.56 1.29 -22.26
CA GLY A 47 11.32 0.65 -23.34
C GLY A 47 11.66 1.57 -24.52
N SER A 48 11.46 2.88 -24.37
CA SER A 48 11.73 3.89 -25.41
C SER A 48 12.97 4.71 -25.07
N GLU A 49 13.56 5.39 -26.06
CA GLU A 49 14.56 6.43 -25.83
C GLU A 49 13.95 7.76 -25.34
N LYS A 50 12.63 7.84 -25.19
CA LYS A 50 11.95 9.07 -24.75
C LYS A 50 12.12 9.24 -23.24
N GLU A 51 12.64 10.40 -22.86
CA GLU A 51 12.64 10.83 -21.47
C GLU A 51 11.28 11.42 -21.06
N PHE A 52 10.96 11.38 -19.77
CA PHE A 52 9.84 12.14 -19.23
C PHE A 52 9.92 13.62 -19.63
N PRO A 53 8.77 14.28 -19.88
CA PRO A 53 8.73 15.72 -20.04
C PRO A 53 9.44 16.39 -18.87
N LYS A 54 10.31 17.35 -19.18
CA LYS A 54 11.12 18.06 -18.17
C LYS A 54 10.26 18.63 -17.04
N GLU A 55 9.05 19.09 -17.35
CA GLU A 55 8.09 19.58 -16.36
C GLU A 55 7.63 18.48 -15.39
N LEU A 56 7.22 17.31 -15.89
CA LEU A 56 6.84 16.17 -15.06
C LEU A 56 8.02 15.72 -14.20
N ARG A 57 9.20 15.55 -14.80
CA ARG A 57 10.43 15.17 -14.07
C ARG A 57 10.74 16.15 -12.94
N ASN A 58 10.66 17.46 -13.20
CA ASN A 58 10.90 18.48 -12.19
C ASN A 58 9.85 18.43 -11.06
N LYS A 59 8.58 18.21 -11.38
CA LYS A 59 7.50 18.06 -10.37
C LYS A 59 7.71 16.84 -9.48
N LEU A 60 8.14 15.72 -10.05
CA LEU A 60 8.45 14.49 -9.30
C LEU A 60 9.61 14.73 -8.33
N ILE A 61 10.72 15.30 -8.82
CA ILE A 61 11.89 15.62 -7.99
C ILE A 61 11.55 16.62 -6.88
N ALA A 62 10.81 17.69 -7.21
CA ALA A 62 10.39 18.69 -6.23
C ALA A 62 9.51 18.10 -5.13
N SER A 63 8.60 17.18 -5.48
CA SER A 63 7.73 16.48 -4.51
C SER A 63 8.54 15.53 -3.62
N GLY A 64 9.51 14.82 -4.18
CA GLY A 64 10.46 14.00 -3.42
C GLY A 64 11.24 14.83 -2.41
N ARG A 65 11.81 15.97 -2.82
CA ARG A 65 12.49 16.93 -1.92
C ARG A 65 11.59 17.45 -0.80
N LYS A 66 10.31 17.72 -1.09
CA LYS A 66 9.34 18.23 -0.11
C LYS A 66 8.99 17.20 0.98
N ILE A 67 8.97 15.92 0.63
CA ILE A 67 8.81 14.83 1.61
C ILE A 67 10.12 14.59 2.36
N GLY A 68 11.25 14.57 1.65
CA GLY A 68 12.56 14.20 2.16
C GLY A 68 12.88 12.73 1.91
N TYR A 69 14.17 12.37 1.90
CA TYR A 69 14.65 11.02 1.61
C TYR A 69 15.22 10.32 2.86
N PRO A 70 15.12 8.98 2.97
CA PRO A 70 14.37 8.09 2.08
C PRO A 70 12.86 8.37 2.13
N LEU A 71 12.14 8.03 1.05
CA LEU A 71 10.68 8.16 0.96
C LEU A 71 10.02 6.87 0.50
N PHE A 72 8.73 6.75 0.78
CA PHE A 72 7.88 5.70 0.24
C PHE A 72 7.16 6.20 -1.02
N LEU A 73 7.52 5.66 -2.18
CA LEU A 73 6.92 5.98 -3.47
C LEU A 73 5.84 4.96 -3.83
N ARG A 74 4.72 5.41 -4.40
CA ARG A 74 3.69 4.54 -4.98
C ARG A 74 2.94 5.26 -6.08
N THR A 75 2.13 4.55 -6.86
CA THR A 75 1.05 5.17 -7.63
C THR A 75 -0.15 5.40 -6.73
N ASP A 76 -1.18 6.08 -7.24
CA ASP A 76 -2.42 6.24 -6.50
C ASP A 76 -3.13 4.90 -6.21
N ILE A 77 -2.77 3.82 -6.90
CA ILE A 77 -3.35 2.48 -6.69
C ILE A 77 -2.34 1.52 -6.04
N LEU A 78 -1.12 1.42 -6.55
CA LEU A 78 -0.19 0.31 -6.30
C LEU A 78 1.19 0.80 -5.80
N SER A 79 1.87 0.02 -4.97
CA SER A 79 3.21 0.32 -4.45
C SER A 79 4.35 -0.59 -4.96
N GLY A 80 4.08 -1.66 -5.70
CA GLY A 80 5.12 -2.55 -6.22
C GLY A 80 5.96 -3.25 -5.14
N LYS A 81 5.41 -3.42 -3.93
CA LYS A 81 6.14 -3.84 -2.71
C LYS A 81 7.01 -5.09 -2.79
N HIS A 82 6.77 -6.00 -3.74
CA HIS A 82 7.62 -7.19 -3.90
C HIS A 82 8.98 -6.85 -4.57
N ASP A 83 9.04 -5.77 -5.34
CA ASP A 83 10.24 -5.19 -5.95
C ASP A 83 10.73 -3.97 -5.15
N TRP A 84 10.69 -4.08 -3.82
CA TRP A 84 10.82 -2.98 -2.85
C TRP A 84 11.99 -2.03 -3.13
N GLU A 85 13.21 -2.58 -3.27
CA GLU A 85 14.42 -1.80 -3.53
C GLU A 85 14.45 -1.11 -4.90
N ARG A 86 13.58 -1.50 -5.84
CA ARG A 86 13.47 -0.90 -7.19
C ARG A 86 12.22 -0.05 -7.38
N THR A 87 11.27 -0.08 -6.45
CA THR A 87 9.96 0.59 -6.60
C THR A 87 9.69 1.55 -5.44
N CYS A 88 9.09 1.07 -4.35
CA CYS A 88 8.55 1.93 -3.32
C CYS A 88 9.58 2.50 -2.34
N TYR A 89 10.81 1.99 -2.30
CA TYR A 89 11.85 2.53 -1.43
C TYR A 89 12.85 3.43 -2.17
N ALA A 90 12.45 4.68 -2.46
CA ALA A 90 13.36 5.65 -3.06
C ALA A 90 14.29 6.22 -1.98
N GLN A 91 15.57 5.84 -2.03
CA GLN A 91 16.53 6.16 -0.98
C GLN A 91 17.11 7.56 -1.15
N THR A 92 17.20 8.04 -2.39
CA THR A 92 17.84 9.31 -2.74
C THR A 92 17.11 9.98 -3.91
N GLU A 93 17.43 11.24 -4.16
CA GLU A 93 16.92 11.92 -5.34
C GLU A 93 17.40 11.29 -6.65
N ASN A 94 18.64 10.76 -6.66
CA ASN A 94 19.27 10.21 -7.85
C ASN A 94 18.59 8.92 -8.33
N ASP A 95 18.04 8.12 -7.40
CA ASP A 95 17.34 6.89 -7.74
C ASP A 95 15.84 7.10 -8.05
N LEU A 96 15.25 8.22 -7.59
CA LEU A 96 13.80 8.44 -7.68
C LEU A 96 13.20 8.17 -9.07
N ILE A 97 13.82 8.67 -10.14
CA ILE A 97 13.27 8.53 -11.50
C ILE A 97 13.33 7.07 -11.97
N GLY A 98 14.36 6.32 -11.58
CA GLY A 98 14.42 4.87 -11.85
C GLY A 98 13.26 4.14 -11.18
N HIS A 99 12.97 4.48 -9.92
CA HIS A 99 11.84 3.92 -9.18
C HIS A 99 10.49 4.25 -9.79
N VAL A 100 10.33 5.47 -10.32
CA VAL A 100 9.13 5.89 -11.07
C VAL A 100 8.93 4.99 -12.30
N TYR A 101 9.98 4.74 -13.10
CA TYR A 101 9.87 3.85 -14.26
C TYR A 101 9.47 2.43 -13.87
N THR A 102 10.12 1.86 -12.86
CA THR A 102 9.78 0.51 -12.40
C THR A 102 8.35 0.44 -11.86
N LEU A 103 7.85 1.49 -11.20
CA LEU A 103 6.43 1.55 -10.77
C LEU A 103 5.45 1.60 -11.94
N ILE A 104 5.79 2.29 -13.04
CA ILE A 104 4.96 2.26 -14.26
C ILE A 104 4.92 0.85 -14.80
N GLU A 105 6.07 0.22 -15.05
CA GLU A 105 6.15 -1.16 -15.52
C GLU A 105 5.37 -2.12 -14.61
N THR A 106 5.56 -2.01 -13.30
CA THR A 106 4.84 -2.85 -12.32
C THR A 106 3.33 -2.64 -12.37
N SER A 107 2.86 -1.41 -12.58
CA SER A 107 1.43 -1.10 -12.64
C SER A 107 0.80 -1.62 -13.92
N GLU A 108 1.50 -1.54 -15.05
CA GLU A 108 1.05 -2.05 -16.34
C GLU A 108 1.02 -3.59 -16.39
N CYS A 109 1.93 -4.24 -15.66
CA CYS A 109 1.92 -5.69 -15.47
C CYS A 109 0.96 -6.17 -14.35
N ALA A 110 0.33 -5.25 -13.62
CA ALA A 110 -0.62 -5.61 -12.57
C ALA A 110 -2.02 -5.85 -13.15
N ASP A 111 -2.59 -7.02 -12.87
CA ASP A 111 -3.91 -7.44 -13.40
C ASP A 111 -3.94 -7.59 -14.94
N ILE A 112 -5.08 -7.99 -15.50
CA ILE A 112 -5.24 -8.35 -16.91
C ILE A 112 -5.08 -7.15 -17.86
N LEU A 113 -5.36 -5.92 -17.39
CA LEU A 113 -5.33 -4.69 -18.21
C LEU A 113 -4.43 -3.58 -17.63
N GLY A 114 -3.53 -3.91 -16.69
CA GLY A 114 -2.78 -2.91 -15.96
C GLY A 114 -3.66 -2.16 -14.94
N LEU A 115 -3.03 -1.50 -13.97
CA LEU A 115 -3.69 -0.55 -13.08
C LEU A 115 -3.27 0.86 -13.50
N GLY A 116 -4.20 1.60 -14.10
CA GLY A 116 -3.94 2.95 -14.59
C GLY A 116 -3.39 3.88 -13.50
N ILE A 117 -2.51 4.79 -13.89
CA ILE A 117 -1.82 5.72 -12.99
C ILE A 117 -2.37 7.13 -13.20
N ASN A 118 -3.03 7.67 -12.18
CA ASN A 118 -3.48 9.07 -12.18
C ASN A 118 -2.54 9.97 -11.38
N ALA A 119 -1.73 9.39 -10.49
CA ALA A 119 -0.71 10.12 -9.76
C ALA A 119 0.44 9.26 -9.27
N PHE A 120 1.60 9.88 -9.14
CA PHE A 120 2.67 9.39 -8.27
C PHE A 120 2.52 10.02 -6.89
N VAL A 121 2.55 9.18 -5.86
CA VAL A 121 2.38 9.57 -4.47
C VAL A 121 3.68 9.35 -3.72
N PHE A 122 4.11 10.41 -3.03
CA PHE A 122 5.32 10.47 -2.23
C PHE A 122 4.91 10.53 -0.77
N ARG A 123 5.39 9.58 0.04
CA ARG A 123 5.04 9.49 1.45
C ARG A 123 6.26 9.45 2.33
N GLU A 124 6.13 10.02 3.52
CA GLU A 124 7.12 9.86 4.58
C GLU A 124 7.49 8.39 4.74
N PHE A 125 8.79 8.12 4.77
CA PHE A 125 9.27 6.79 5.03
C PHE A 125 9.12 6.45 6.52
N LEU A 126 8.17 5.58 6.83
CA LEU A 126 7.99 5.09 8.19
C LEU A 126 9.07 4.08 8.56
N GLN A 127 9.80 4.37 9.64
CA GLN A 127 10.69 3.39 10.27
C GLN A 127 9.85 2.32 11.00
N LEU A 128 9.51 1.24 10.31
CA LEU A 128 8.69 0.15 10.84
C LEU A 128 9.46 -0.73 11.85
N ASP A 129 8.77 -1.27 12.85
CA ASP A 129 9.31 -2.28 13.79
C ASP A 129 9.38 -3.66 13.12
N TRP A 130 10.15 -3.74 12.03
CA TRP A 130 10.34 -4.95 11.24
C TRP A 130 11.26 -5.96 11.94
N LYS A 131 11.08 -7.25 11.65
CA LYS A 131 11.86 -8.34 12.28
C LYS A 131 12.71 -9.16 11.30
N PHE A 132 12.33 -9.15 10.03
CA PHE A 132 13.15 -9.68 8.94
C PHE A 132 12.81 -8.96 7.64
N LYS A 133 13.56 -9.24 6.57
CA LYS A 133 13.26 -8.79 5.22
C LYS A 133 12.83 -9.96 4.35
N ALA A 134 11.91 -9.72 3.43
CA ALA A 134 11.50 -10.67 2.40
C ALA A 134 11.49 -9.98 1.04
N PHE A 135 11.22 -10.74 -0.01
CA PHE A 135 11.16 -10.26 -1.39
C PHE A 135 12.46 -9.56 -1.80
N GLU A 136 12.36 -8.39 -2.43
CA GLU A 136 13.51 -7.55 -2.75
C GLU A 136 13.87 -6.58 -1.62
N GLY A 137 14.16 -7.11 -0.44
CA GLY A 137 14.62 -6.30 0.71
C GLY A 137 13.49 -5.61 1.50
N MET A 138 12.24 -5.99 1.24
CA MET A 138 11.06 -5.45 1.91
C MET A 138 11.07 -5.77 3.41
N PRO A 139 11.01 -4.76 4.30
CA PRO A 139 10.87 -4.98 5.74
C PRO A 139 9.52 -5.61 6.09
N ILE A 140 9.54 -6.75 6.77
CA ILE A 140 8.33 -7.42 7.28
C ILE A 140 8.12 -7.03 8.73
N ALA A 141 7.05 -6.29 8.97
CA ALA A 141 6.70 -5.69 10.26
C ALA A 141 5.30 -6.10 10.73
N ARG A 142 4.92 -5.62 11.92
CA ARG A 142 3.56 -5.78 12.43
C ARG A 142 2.63 -4.87 11.63
N GLU A 143 1.79 -5.52 10.84
CA GLU A 143 0.76 -4.88 10.02
C GLU A 143 -0.58 -5.60 10.19
N ARG A 144 -1.66 -4.84 10.12
CA ARG A 144 -3.02 -5.33 10.33
C ARG A 144 -3.94 -4.79 9.25
N ARG A 145 -4.88 -5.62 8.82
CA ARG A 145 -5.94 -5.28 7.88
C ARG A 145 -7.28 -5.36 8.58
N TYR A 146 -8.01 -4.27 8.56
CA TYR A 146 -9.36 -4.18 9.12
C TYR A 146 -10.35 -4.04 7.97
N PHE A 147 -11.43 -4.81 8.04
CA PHE A 147 -12.53 -4.71 7.11
C PHE A 147 -13.69 -3.99 7.76
N ILE A 148 -14.19 -2.95 7.09
CA ILE A 148 -15.26 -2.09 7.59
C ILE A 148 -16.41 -2.02 6.58
N LYS A 149 -17.63 -1.84 7.09
CA LYS A 149 -18.81 -1.61 6.26
C LYS A 149 -19.84 -0.78 7.01
N ASN A 150 -20.22 0.36 6.44
CA ASN A 150 -21.34 1.20 6.90
C ASN A 150 -21.33 1.47 8.42
N GLY A 151 -20.29 2.17 8.91
CA GLY A 151 -20.17 2.51 10.33
C GLY A 151 -19.83 1.34 11.26
N LYS A 152 -19.34 0.21 10.74
CA LYS A 152 -18.96 -0.96 11.56
C LYS A 152 -17.62 -1.55 11.13
N VAL A 153 -16.85 -2.00 12.12
CA VAL A 153 -15.74 -2.94 11.90
C VAL A 153 -16.31 -4.36 11.87
N LEU A 154 -16.11 -5.07 10.76
CA LEU A 154 -16.59 -6.43 10.57
C LEU A 154 -15.59 -7.44 11.15
N CYS A 155 -14.35 -7.38 10.66
CA CYS A 155 -13.26 -8.27 11.07
C CYS A 155 -11.90 -7.59 10.93
N HIS A 156 -10.88 -8.24 11.49
CA HIS A 156 -9.49 -7.82 11.41
C HIS A 156 -8.57 -9.03 11.30
N HIS A 157 -7.48 -8.87 10.57
CA HIS A 157 -6.58 -9.95 10.18
C HIS A 157 -5.12 -9.47 10.13
N PRO A 158 -4.14 -10.37 10.29
CA PRO A 158 -2.76 -10.05 9.94
C PRO A 158 -2.66 -9.72 8.45
N TYR A 159 -1.81 -8.75 8.11
CA TYR A 159 -1.56 -8.40 6.72
C TYR A 159 -0.66 -9.42 6.01
N TRP A 160 0.36 -9.91 6.70
CA TRP A 160 1.34 -10.84 6.16
C TRP A 160 0.87 -12.29 6.28
N ILE A 161 0.76 -12.98 5.15
CA ILE A 161 0.44 -14.40 5.12
C ILE A 161 1.69 -15.24 4.87
N GLU A 162 1.76 -16.38 5.56
CA GLU A 162 2.88 -17.32 5.45
C GLU A 162 3.09 -17.75 3.99
N ASP A 163 2.01 -18.10 3.29
CA ASP A 163 2.06 -18.57 1.91
C ASP A 163 2.66 -17.55 0.93
N ALA A 164 2.36 -16.26 1.09
CA ALA A 164 2.90 -15.21 0.22
C ALA A 164 4.40 -15.05 0.42
N ILE A 165 4.88 -15.19 1.66
CA ILE A 165 6.31 -15.16 1.96
C ILE A 165 6.96 -16.45 1.44
N ALA A 166 6.44 -17.63 1.80
CA ALA A 166 7.01 -18.92 1.40
C ALA A 166 7.13 -19.12 -0.12
N LYS A 167 6.18 -18.61 -0.90
CA LYS A 167 6.12 -18.75 -2.36
C LYS A 167 6.71 -17.55 -3.10
N GLY A 168 7.08 -16.49 -2.37
CA GLY A 168 7.65 -15.28 -2.95
C GLY A 168 9.05 -15.52 -3.50
N TRP A 169 9.41 -14.84 -4.58
CA TRP A 169 10.81 -14.71 -4.96
C TRP A 169 11.53 -13.82 -3.93
N HIS A 170 12.76 -14.17 -3.55
CA HIS A 170 13.53 -13.43 -2.56
C HIS A 170 14.96 -13.17 -3.05
N LYS A 171 15.35 -11.89 -3.03
CA LYS A 171 16.73 -11.48 -3.35
C LYS A 171 17.72 -11.92 -2.28
N TYR A 172 17.28 -11.94 -1.03
CA TYR A 172 18.07 -12.35 0.12
C TYR A 172 17.46 -13.58 0.79
N PRO A 173 18.28 -14.48 1.35
CA PRO A 173 17.75 -15.65 2.06
C PRO A 173 16.92 -15.23 3.27
N LEU A 174 15.78 -15.88 3.47
CA LEU A 174 14.98 -15.72 4.68
C LEU A 174 15.74 -16.30 5.89
N PRO A 175 15.56 -15.74 7.11
CA PRO A 175 16.06 -16.37 8.33
C PRO A 175 15.49 -17.79 8.51
N ASN A 176 16.29 -18.73 9.03
CA ASN A 176 15.86 -20.13 9.20
C ASN A 176 14.56 -20.28 10.02
N ASN A 177 14.30 -19.36 10.96
CA ASN A 177 13.13 -19.33 11.84
C ASN A 177 12.08 -18.28 11.42
N TRP A 178 12.06 -17.84 10.15
CA TRP A 178 11.16 -16.79 9.68
C TRP A 178 9.68 -17.07 9.96
N LYS A 179 9.26 -18.35 9.94
CA LYS A 179 7.87 -18.75 10.24
C LYS A 179 7.48 -18.45 11.67
N ASP A 180 8.35 -18.72 12.63
CA ASP A 180 8.11 -18.41 14.04
C ASP A 180 8.09 -16.90 14.26
N ILE A 181 9.02 -16.17 13.63
CA ILE A 181 9.04 -14.70 13.66
C ILE A 181 7.72 -14.13 13.11
N LEU A 182 7.24 -14.65 11.96
CA LEU A 182 5.98 -14.22 11.35
C LEU A 182 4.78 -14.55 12.23
N LYS A 183 4.74 -15.74 12.84
CA LYS A 183 3.68 -16.15 13.75
C LYS A 183 3.57 -15.19 14.93
N GLU A 184 4.69 -14.79 15.53
CA GLU A 184 4.70 -13.78 16.59
C GLU A 184 4.28 -12.39 16.08
N LEU A 185 4.76 -11.96 14.91
CA LEU A 185 4.34 -10.70 14.28
C LEU A 185 2.83 -10.63 14.01
N ASN A 186 2.23 -11.77 13.68
CA ASN A 186 0.81 -11.88 13.34
C ASN A 186 -0.10 -12.01 14.57
N LYS A 187 0.45 -12.19 15.78
CA LYS A 187 -0.36 -12.13 17.01
C LYS A 187 -0.78 -10.69 17.28
N GLU A 188 -2.08 -10.47 17.35
CA GLU A 188 -2.64 -9.18 17.73
C GLU A 188 -3.03 -9.18 19.21
N THR A 189 -2.58 -8.17 19.93
CA THR A 189 -2.87 -7.99 21.36
C THR A 189 -4.22 -7.31 21.56
N LYS A 190 -4.83 -7.45 22.75
CA LYS A 190 -6.08 -6.75 23.09
C LYS A 190 -5.96 -5.23 22.99
N GLN A 191 -4.77 -4.68 23.29
CA GLN A 191 -4.51 -3.26 23.18
C GLN A 191 -4.43 -2.80 21.71
N GLU A 192 -3.79 -3.58 20.84
CA GLU A 192 -3.78 -3.33 19.40
C GLU A 192 -5.20 -3.35 18.85
N ILE A 193 -6.01 -4.37 19.19
CA ILE A 193 -7.42 -4.45 18.77
C ILE A 193 -8.18 -3.19 19.19
N LYS A 194 -8.05 -2.76 20.45
CA LYS A 194 -8.75 -1.57 20.95
C LYS A 194 -8.38 -0.30 20.17
N ILE A 195 -7.09 -0.08 19.91
CA ILE A 195 -6.61 1.10 19.18
C ILE A 195 -7.06 1.06 17.72
N LEU A 196 -6.80 -0.05 17.03
CA LEU A 196 -7.05 -0.16 15.60
C LEU A 196 -8.54 -0.25 15.27
N THR A 197 -9.35 -0.87 16.13
CA THR A 197 -10.81 -0.80 16.02
C THR A 197 -11.30 0.65 16.14
N SER A 198 -10.77 1.43 17.09
CA SER A 198 -11.11 2.86 17.22
C SER A 198 -10.77 3.65 15.95
N TYR A 199 -9.58 3.44 15.38
CA TYR A 199 -9.19 4.08 14.11
C TYR A 199 -10.08 3.64 12.94
N ALA A 200 -10.33 2.34 12.80
CA ALA A 200 -11.16 1.81 11.73
C ALA A 200 -12.62 2.29 11.84
N MET A 201 -13.15 2.47 13.05
CA MET A 201 -14.48 3.06 13.27
C MET A 201 -14.55 4.51 12.80
N LYS A 202 -13.55 5.35 13.11
CA LYS A 202 -13.49 6.74 12.61
C LYS A 202 -13.52 6.80 11.07
N VAL A 203 -12.89 5.84 10.40
CA VAL A 203 -12.97 5.71 8.94
C VAL A 203 -14.37 5.24 8.51
N ALA A 204 -14.93 4.24 9.19
CA ALA A 204 -16.26 3.69 8.88
C ALA A 204 -17.39 4.71 9.05
N ASP A 205 -17.22 5.70 9.92
CA ASP A 205 -18.19 6.79 10.15
C ASP A 205 -18.30 7.75 8.96
N ILE A 206 -17.27 7.83 8.10
CA ILE A 206 -17.23 8.75 6.95
C ILE A 206 -17.18 8.04 5.59
N MET A 207 -16.92 6.73 5.59
CA MET A 207 -16.78 5.93 4.37
C MET A 207 -17.93 4.93 4.26
N ASP A 208 -18.80 5.16 3.26
CA ASP A 208 -19.86 4.21 2.90
C ASP A 208 -19.30 3.02 2.12
N GLY A 209 -19.96 1.86 2.25
CA GLY A 209 -19.62 0.65 1.52
C GLY A 209 -18.56 -0.20 2.22
N PHE A 210 -18.02 -1.19 1.50
CA PHE A 210 -17.09 -2.17 2.05
C PHE A 210 -15.64 -1.80 1.75
N TRP A 211 -14.83 -1.65 2.80
CA TRP A 211 -13.45 -1.19 2.70
C TRP A 211 -12.49 -2.09 3.47
N SER A 212 -11.29 -2.23 2.93
CA SER A 212 -10.10 -2.70 3.64
C SER A 212 -9.29 -1.48 4.08
N VAL A 213 -8.83 -1.49 5.32
CA VAL A 213 -8.01 -0.44 5.93
C VAL A 213 -6.76 -1.10 6.52
N ASP A 214 -5.59 -0.70 6.02
CA ASP A 214 -4.31 -1.29 6.40
C ASP A 214 -3.54 -0.38 7.33
N PHE A 215 -3.03 -0.97 8.42
CA PHE A 215 -2.25 -0.29 9.45
C PHE A 215 -0.87 -0.91 9.61
N ALA A 216 0.14 -0.07 9.87
CA ALA A 216 1.51 -0.50 10.15
C ALA A 216 2.06 0.09 11.46
N TYR A 217 2.86 -0.70 12.18
CA TYR A 217 3.46 -0.29 13.44
C TYR A 217 4.90 0.21 13.27
N SER A 218 5.16 1.43 13.76
CA SER A 218 6.48 2.05 13.71
C SER A 218 7.37 1.64 14.89
N LYS A 219 8.70 1.78 14.73
CA LYS A 219 9.69 1.69 15.81
C LYS A 219 9.46 2.73 16.90
N SER A 220 8.82 3.85 16.58
CA SER A 220 8.44 4.88 17.55
C SER A 220 7.21 4.52 18.39
N GLY A 221 6.64 3.33 18.19
CA GLY A 221 5.54 2.82 19.01
C GLY A 221 4.16 3.31 18.58
N LYS A 222 4.01 3.74 17.32
CA LYS A 222 2.75 4.29 16.79
C LYS A 222 2.20 3.42 15.65
N TRP A 223 0.88 3.32 15.59
CA TRP A 223 0.16 2.74 14.46
C TRP A 223 -0.21 3.82 13.45
N TYR A 224 0.04 3.54 12.18
CA TYR A 224 -0.28 4.42 11.06
C TYR A 224 -1.25 3.76 10.11
N LEU A 225 -2.25 4.49 9.60
CA LEU A 225 -3.04 4.06 8.45
C LEU A 225 -2.21 4.26 7.18
N ILE A 226 -1.85 3.17 6.53
CA ILE A 226 -0.93 3.16 5.40
C ILE A 226 -1.60 2.91 4.06
N ASP A 227 -2.76 2.25 4.02
CA ASP A 227 -3.46 2.01 2.76
C ASP A 227 -4.96 1.77 2.96
N MET A 228 -5.73 2.03 1.91
CA MET A 228 -7.13 1.68 1.83
C MET A 228 -7.50 1.25 0.41
N ALA A 229 -8.42 0.29 0.33
CA ALA A 229 -9.01 -0.15 -0.93
C ALA A 229 -10.42 -0.69 -0.69
N ARG A 230 -11.16 -0.92 -1.76
CA ARG A 230 -12.41 -1.68 -1.74
C ARG A 230 -12.15 -3.07 -1.16
N GLY A 231 -13.01 -3.47 -0.21
CA GLY A 231 -12.85 -4.76 0.45
C GLY A 231 -13.05 -5.93 -0.50
N GLU A 232 -13.81 -5.74 -1.58
CA GLU A 232 -14.12 -6.74 -2.61
C GLU A 232 -12.90 -7.24 -3.40
N VAL A 233 -11.86 -6.38 -3.51
CA VAL A 233 -10.63 -6.66 -4.26
C VAL A 233 -9.42 -6.79 -3.35
N SER A 234 -9.62 -6.61 -2.04
CA SER A 234 -8.59 -6.80 -1.04
C SER A 234 -8.48 -8.27 -0.67
N TRP A 235 -7.26 -8.77 -0.51
CA TRP A 235 -7.06 -10.10 0.06
C TRP A 235 -7.73 -10.19 1.45
N HIS A 236 -8.67 -11.13 1.59
CA HIS A 236 -9.46 -11.38 2.78
C HIS A 236 -9.36 -12.88 3.12
N PRO A 237 -8.82 -13.27 4.28
CA PRO A 237 -8.81 -14.67 4.67
C PRO A 237 -10.24 -15.19 4.82
N ASN A 238 -10.45 -16.49 4.60
CA ASN A 238 -11.77 -17.09 4.77
C ASN A 238 -12.25 -16.91 6.21
N CYS A 239 -13.23 -16.03 6.38
CA CYS A 239 -13.94 -15.81 7.64
C CYS A 239 -15.43 -15.62 7.33
N LYS A 240 -16.28 -15.50 8.35
CA LYS A 240 -17.73 -15.35 8.16
C LYS A 240 -18.13 -14.17 7.26
N TYR A 241 -17.32 -13.10 7.22
CA TYR A 241 -17.57 -11.92 6.40
C TYR A 241 -16.91 -11.97 5.01
N ALA A 242 -16.05 -12.95 4.73
CA ALA A 242 -15.41 -13.07 3.42
C ALA A 242 -16.41 -13.48 2.32
N LYS A 243 -17.56 -14.07 2.70
CA LYS A 243 -18.60 -14.58 1.79
C LYS A 243 -19.83 -13.68 1.67
N GLU A 244 -20.04 -12.74 2.59
CA GLU A 244 -21.17 -11.77 2.57
C GLU A 244 -20.98 -10.64 1.53
N VAL A 245 -19.94 -10.74 0.71
CA VAL A 245 -19.52 -9.75 -0.28
C VAL A 245 -19.84 -10.22 -1.71
N GLU A 246 -20.24 -11.49 -1.86
CA GLU A 246 -20.62 -12.10 -3.16
C GLU A 246 -22.15 -12.28 -3.29
N SER A 247 -22.93 -11.75 -2.34
CA SER A 247 -24.42 -11.80 -2.29
C SER A 247 -25.01 -10.40 -2.31
#